data_AF-A0A5C7F2T8-F1
#
_entry.id   AF-A0A5C7F2T8-F1
#
_cell.length_a   1.000
_cell.length_b   1.000
_cell.length_c   1.000
_cell.angle_alpha   90.00
_cell.angle_beta   90.00
_cell.angle_gamma   90.00
#
_symmetry.space_group_name_H-M   'P 1'
#
loop_
_entity.id
_entity.type
_entity.pdbx_description
1 polymer ?
#
loop_
_entity_poly.entity_id
_entity_poly.type
_entity_poly.pdbx_seq_one_letter_code
_entity_poly.pdbx_strand_id
1 'polypeptide(L)'
;MESTVHQHLKHQAVLWLKDKMTDLCAAEVKLSIQRRKRTADAVGINMKRKESRIIEVKATRQDFLRDDVLKSDFGYHTASHYAYILTPEGLLNKSEIPAGYGLLEADRYDRIKVVKRPVKNKKPALKLETLIKRTGRAATNAYLFQQESRLSKDETDGVFKKKPIAHLVRATCPECKKRRPYVLPVEAKAAVCTTPRCQTMIELAKARPFHTASYNQQFLNDLQQALEKKEDYL
;
A
#
# COMPACT_ATOMS: atom_id res chain seq x y z
N MET A 1 12.28 -1.94 9.00
CA MET A 1 11.59 -2.19 7.73
C MET A 1 10.48 -3.19 8.03
N GLU A 2 9.28 -3.00 7.49
CA GLU A 2 8.17 -3.92 7.72
C GLU A 2 8.47 -5.31 7.12
N SER A 3 8.12 -6.39 7.83
CA SER A 3 8.37 -7.76 7.34
C SER A 3 7.35 -8.17 6.27
N THR A 4 7.75 -9.09 5.39
CA THR A 4 6.87 -9.67 4.36
C THR A 4 5.65 -10.35 4.97
N VAL A 5 5.83 -11.04 6.11
CA VAL A 5 4.74 -11.67 6.88
C VAL A 5 3.75 -10.63 7.38
N HIS A 6 4.22 -9.50 7.90
CA HIS A 6 3.34 -8.43 8.37
C HIS A 6 2.52 -7.85 7.21
N GLN A 7 3.15 -7.58 6.07
CA GLN A 7 2.46 -7.10 4.87
C GLN A 7 1.39 -8.07 4.36
N HIS A 8 1.73 -9.35 4.32
CA HIS A 8 0.81 -10.42 3.94
C HIS A 8 -0.41 -10.47 4.86
N LEU A 9 -0.18 -10.46 6.18
CA LEU A 9 -1.26 -10.48 7.17
C LEU A 9 -2.14 -9.22 7.10
N LYS A 10 -1.59 -8.03 6.81
CA LYS A 10 -2.41 -6.83 6.55
C LYS A 10 -3.35 -7.03 5.37
N HIS A 11 -2.86 -7.66 4.30
CA HIS A 11 -3.70 -7.98 3.15
C HIS A 11 -4.84 -8.94 3.53
N GLN A 12 -4.52 -10.01 4.26
CA GLN A 12 -5.52 -10.95 4.77
C GLN A 12 -6.54 -10.30 5.71
N ALA A 13 -6.10 -9.36 6.55
CA ALA A 13 -6.99 -8.57 7.41
C ALA A 13 -8.02 -7.79 6.59
N VAL A 14 -7.62 -7.15 5.50
CA VAL A 14 -8.54 -6.41 4.61
C VAL A 14 -9.53 -7.36 3.92
N LEU A 15 -9.08 -8.51 3.44
CA LEU A 15 -9.94 -9.53 2.83
C LEU A 15 -10.99 -10.05 3.82
N TRP A 16 -10.55 -10.40 5.03
CA TRP A 16 -11.46 -10.83 6.10
C TRP A 16 -12.44 -9.74 6.49
N LEU A 17 -11.99 -8.49 6.57
CA LEU A 17 -12.88 -7.36 6.81
C LEU A 17 -13.91 -7.24 5.70
N LYS A 18 -13.55 -7.41 4.42
CA LYS A 18 -14.50 -7.29 3.31
C LYS A 18 -15.61 -8.34 3.34
N ASP A 19 -15.34 -9.54 3.84
CA ASP A 19 -16.36 -10.56 4.09
C ASP A 19 -17.32 -10.17 5.21
N LYS A 20 -16.84 -9.48 6.25
CA LYS A 20 -17.66 -9.08 7.41
C LYS A 20 -18.28 -7.68 7.30
N MET A 21 -17.67 -6.80 6.51
CA MET A 21 -17.95 -5.38 6.35
C MET A 21 -18.22 -5.12 4.87
N THR A 22 -19.46 -4.77 4.57
CA THR A 22 -19.94 -4.68 3.18
C THR A 22 -19.43 -3.44 2.46
N ASP A 23 -19.26 -2.32 3.17
CA ASP A 23 -19.20 -1.01 2.50
C ASP A 23 -17.78 -0.54 2.21
N LEU A 24 -16.92 -0.37 3.23
CA LEU A 24 -15.56 0.15 3.07
C LEU A 24 -14.55 -0.67 3.85
N CYS A 25 -13.44 -1.02 3.21
CA CYS A 25 -12.27 -1.61 3.87
C CYS A 25 -11.00 -0.98 3.29
N ALA A 26 -10.01 -0.70 4.13
CA ALA A 26 -8.72 -0.18 3.69
C ALA A 26 -7.60 -0.61 4.64
N ALA A 27 -6.39 -0.73 4.09
CA ALA A 27 -5.17 -0.88 4.87
C ALA A 27 -4.57 0.50 5.23
N GLU A 28 -3.72 0.53 6.26
CA GLU A 28 -2.89 1.68 6.65
C GLU A 28 -3.67 2.98 6.86
N VAL A 29 -4.79 2.88 7.58
CA VAL A 29 -5.68 4.02 7.79
C VAL A 29 -5.12 4.94 8.87
N LYS A 30 -4.75 6.16 8.47
CA LYS A 30 -4.25 7.19 9.37
C LYS A 30 -5.38 7.79 10.22
N LEU A 31 -5.26 7.62 11.53
CA LEU A 31 -6.20 8.07 12.56
C LEU A 31 -5.55 9.07 13.51
N SER A 32 -6.39 9.84 14.22
CA SER A 32 -5.97 10.70 15.32
C SER A 32 -6.89 10.46 16.50
N ILE A 33 -6.37 9.84 17.55
CA ILE A 33 -7.10 9.49 18.77
C ILE A 33 -6.51 10.33 19.90
N GLN A 34 -7.30 11.18 20.55
CA GLN A 34 -6.83 12.07 21.63
C GLN A 34 -5.55 12.84 21.24
N ARG A 35 -5.55 13.47 20.05
CA ARG A 35 -4.41 14.22 19.46
C ARG A 35 -3.16 13.37 19.14
N ARG A 36 -3.18 12.05 19.36
CA ARG A 36 -2.10 11.13 18.96
C ARG A 36 -2.37 10.57 17.57
N LYS A 37 -1.44 10.80 16.65
CA LYS A 37 -1.49 10.22 15.29
C LYS A 37 -1.13 8.74 15.37
N ARG A 38 -1.96 7.90 14.75
CA ARG A 38 -1.80 6.45 14.68
C ARG A 38 -2.16 5.98 13.27
N THR A 39 -1.64 4.84 12.87
CA THR A 39 -2.00 4.19 11.60
C THR A 39 -2.51 2.81 11.95
N ALA A 40 -3.80 2.57 11.71
CA ALA A 40 -4.39 1.25 11.87
C ALA A 40 -4.03 0.39 10.67
N ASP A 41 -3.63 -0.86 10.91
CA ASP A 41 -3.22 -1.77 9.85
C ASP A 41 -4.35 -2.07 8.88
N ALA A 42 -5.56 -2.34 9.39
CA ALA A 42 -6.75 -2.47 8.57
C ALA A 42 -8.01 -1.94 9.28
N VAL A 43 -8.89 -1.31 8.51
CA VAL A 43 -10.17 -0.77 9.01
C VAL A 43 -11.30 -1.18 8.07
N GLY A 44 -12.40 -1.66 8.64
CA GLY A 44 -13.62 -2.01 7.93
C GLY A 44 -14.84 -1.30 8.50
N ILE A 45 -15.76 -0.90 7.62
CA ILE A 45 -16.97 -0.13 7.96
C ILE A 45 -18.21 -0.82 7.41
N ASN A 46 -19.23 -0.92 8.24
CA ASN A 46 -20.60 -1.25 7.83
C ASN A 46 -21.51 -0.05 8.13
N MET A 47 -21.93 0.65 7.09
CA MET A 47 -22.78 1.83 7.16
C MET A 47 -24.20 1.48 7.60
N LYS A 48 -24.75 0.34 7.15
CA LYS A 48 -26.10 -0.12 7.52
C LYS A 48 -26.23 -0.37 9.02
N ARG A 49 -25.28 -1.09 9.61
CA ARG A 49 -25.21 -1.38 11.05
C ARG A 49 -24.63 -0.24 11.86
N LYS A 50 -24.07 0.78 11.20
CA LYS A 50 -23.30 1.88 11.80
C LYS A 50 -22.14 1.37 12.66
N GLU A 51 -21.43 0.35 12.18
CA GLU A 51 -20.34 -0.30 12.91
C GLU A 51 -19.00 -0.14 12.21
N SER A 52 -17.93 -0.21 13.00
CA SER A 52 -16.55 -0.17 12.53
C SER A 52 -15.72 -1.26 13.20
N ARG A 53 -14.79 -1.83 12.44
CA ARG A 53 -13.78 -2.77 12.93
C ARG A 53 -12.39 -2.24 12.62
N ILE A 54 -11.51 -2.34 13.60
CA ILE A 54 -10.07 -2.12 13.41
C ILE A 54 -9.37 -3.46 13.66
N ILE A 55 -8.42 -3.80 12.80
CA ILE A 55 -7.51 -4.94 12.99
C ILE A 55 -6.10 -4.38 13.05
N GLU A 56 -5.38 -4.74 14.10
CA GLU A 56 -3.93 -4.54 14.23
C GLU A 56 -3.23 -5.88 13.98
N VAL A 57 -2.19 -5.88 13.16
CA VAL A 57 -1.44 -7.09 12.79
C VAL A 57 -0.20 -7.20 13.67
N LYS A 58 0.15 -8.42 14.09
CA LYS A 58 1.43 -8.73 14.73
C LYS A 58 2.03 -9.99 14.12
N ALA A 59 3.17 -9.84 13.44
CA ALA A 59 3.87 -10.95 12.80
C ALA A 59 4.76 -11.71 13.79
N THR A 60 5.25 -11.03 14.83
CA THR A 60 6.09 -11.64 15.86
C THR A 60 5.60 -11.29 17.27
N ARG A 61 5.99 -12.12 18.25
CA ARG A 61 5.68 -11.88 19.66
C ARG A 61 6.32 -10.57 20.16
N GLN A 62 7.49 -10.22 19.64
CA GLN A 62 8.18 -8.97 19.98
C GLN A 62 7.42 -7.74 19.47
N ASP A 63 6.81 -7.81 18.28
CA ASP A 63 5.95 -6.75 17.76
C ASP A 63 4.76 -6.51 18.70
N PHE A 64 4.13 -7.58 19.20
CA PHE A 64 3.02 -7.50 20.15
C PHE A 64 3.45 -6.86 21.47
N LEU A 65 4.59 -7.29 22.03
CA LEU A 65 5.05 -6.81 23.33
C LEU A 65 5.47 -5.33 23.34
N ARG A 66 5.95 -4.82 22.21
CA ARG A 66 6.39 -3.42 22.05
C ARG A 66 5.26 -2.46 21.69
N ASP A 67 4.07 -2.95 21.36
CA ASP A 67 2.99 -2.08 20.91
C ASP A 67 2.24 -1.42 22.06
N ASP A 68 2.61 -0.17 22.34
CA ASP A 68 1.98 0.66 23.36
C ASP A 68 0.51 0.99 23.05
N VAL A 69 0.06 0.88 21.79
CA VAL A 69 -1.35 1.14 21.42
C VAL A 69 -2.26 0.07 22.00
N LEU A 70 -1.79 -1.17 22.07
CA LEU A 70 -2.56 -2.28 22.63
C LEU A 70 -2.69 -2.18 24.15
N LYS A 71 -1.74 -1.52 24.81
CA LYS A 71 -1.70 -1.34 26.28
C LYS A 71 -2.27 -0.01 26.75
N SER A 72 -2.52 0.94 25.84
CA SER A 72 -3.01 2.27 26.19
C SER A 72 -4.53 2.30 26.41
N ASP A 73 -4.97 3.11 27.38
CA ASP A 73 -6.38 3.49 27.58
C ASP A 73 -7.03 4.09 26.32
N PHE A 74 -6.21 4.58 25.37
CA PHE A 74 -6.65 5.16 24.10
C PHE A 74 -6.33 4.26 22.90
N GLY A 75 -6.25 2.95 23.13
CA GLY A 75 -6.05 1.95 22.08
C GLY A 75 -7.22 1.84 21.09
N TYR A 76 -7.07 1.02 20.06
CA TYR A 76 -8.09 0.85 19.02
C TYR A 76 -9.42 0.28 19.52
N HIS A 77 -9.41 -0.46 20.64
CA HIS A 77 -10.63 -0.95 21.29
C HIS A 77 -11.52 0.19 21.80
N THR A 78 -10.96 1.35 22.14
CA THR A 78 -11.75 2.54 22.49
C THR A 78 -12.14 3.37 21.27
N ALA A 79 -11.37 3.27 20.17
CA ALA A 79 -11.58 4.08 18.97
C ALA A 79 -12.63 3.52 18.00
N SER A 80 -12.98 2.24 18.08
CA SER A 80 -13.90 1.56 17.15
C SER A 80 -14.90 0.67 17.88
N HIS A 81 -15.92 0.17 17.18
CA HIS A 81 -16.92 -0.70 17.79
C HIS A 81 -16.34 -2.07 18.17
N TYR A 82 -15.43 -2.59 17.36
CA TYR A 82 -14.68 -3.79 17.69
C TYR A 82 -13.24 -3.68 17.21
N ALA A 83 -12.30 -4.08 18.06
CA ALA A 83 -10.88 -4.14 17.70
C ALA A 83 -10.38 -5.59 17.78
N TYR A 84 -9.57 -5.99 16.82
CA TYR A 84 -8.94 -7.30 16.76
C TYR A 84 -7.43 -7.16 16.66
N ILE A 85 -6.74 -8.17 17.16
CA ILE A 85 -5.34 -8.44 16.85
C ILE A 85 -5.33 -9.64 15.89
N LEU A 86 -4.62 -9.54 14.77
CA LEU A 86 -4.40 -10.65 13.84
C LEU A 86 -2.95 -11.10 13.91
N THR A 87 -2.75 -12.40 14.14
CA THR A 87 -1.43 -13.03 14.20
C THR A 87 -1.38 -14.30 13.35
N PRO A 88 -0.18 -14.84 13.08
CA PRO A 88 -0.04 -16.25 12.74
C PRO A 88 -0.65 -17.15 13.85
N GLU A 89 -1.14 -18.32 13.45
CA GLU A 89 -1.65 -19.34 14.37
C GLU A 89 -0.61 -19.70 15.46
N GLY A 90 -1.05 -19.73 16.71
CA GLY A 90 -0.23 -20.14 17.85
C GLY A 90 0.75 -19.07 18.36
N LEU A 91 0.76 -17.85 17.81
CA LEU A 91 1.71 -16.81 18.23
C LEU A 91 1.39 -16.25 19.64
N LEU A 92 0.11 -16.07 19.96
CA LEU A 92 -0.37 -15.44 21.18
C LEU A 92 -1.43 -16.31 21.87
N ASN A 93 -1.36 -16.42 23.20
CA ASN A 93 -2.41 -17.07 23.97
C ASN A 93 -3.58 -16.11 24.22
N LYS A 94 -4.80 -16.66 24.35
CA LYS A 94 -6.03 -15.89 24.64
C LYS A 94 -5.92 -15.03 25.89
N SER A 95 -5.18 -15.49 26.89
CA SER A 95 -4.94 -14.81 28.18
C SER A 95 -4.06 -13.57 28.04
N GLU A 96 -3.24 -13.49 26.99
CA GLU A 96 -2.34 -12.35 26.74
C GLU A 96 -3.08 -11.18 26.08
N ILE A 97 -4.25 -11.44 25.49
CA ILE A 97 -4.98 -10.46 24.70
C ILE A 97 -5.62 -9.42 25.61
N PRO A 98 -5.29 -8.12 25.44
CA PRO A 98 -5.82 -7.06 26.29
C PRO A 98 -7.35 -7.02 26.30
N ALA A 99 -7.91 -6.44 27.37
CA ALA A 99 -9.35 -6.25 27.50
C ALA A 99 -9.91 -5.47 26.31
N GLY A 100 -11.12 -5.82 25.87
CA GLY A 100 -11.77 -5.22 24.71
C GLY A 100 -11.38 -5.80 23.35
N TYR A 101 -10.14 -6.27 23.19
CA TYR A 101 -9.66 -6.84 21.92
C TYR A 101 -10.11 -8.29 21.71
N GLY A 102 -10.35 -8.60 20.43
CA GLY A 102 -10.47 -9.97 19.92
C GLY A 102 -9.12 -10.48 19.39
N LEU A 103 -9.02 -11.78 19.21
CA LEU A 103 -7.87 -12.44 18.57
C LEU A 103 -8.33 -13.19 17.34
N LEU A 104 -7.66 -12.89 16.24
CA LEU A 104 -7.74 -13.60 14.98
C LEU A 104 -6.40 -14.32 14.75
N GLU A 105 -6.47 -15.55 14.26
CA GLU A 105 -5.29 -16.31 13.84
C GLU A 105 -5.43 -16.68 12.37
N ALA A 106 -4.39 -16.42 11.59
CA ALA A 106 -4.25 -16.93 10.23
C ALA A 106 -3.39 -18.21 10.24
N ASP A 107 -3.94 -19.28 9.69
CA ASP A 107 -3.17 -20.51 9.45
C ASP A 107 -2.22 -20.36 8.24
N ARG A 108 -1.46 -21.41 7.94
CA ARG A 108 -0.53 -21.43 6.79
C ARG A 108 -1.20 -21.37 5.41
N TYR A 109 -2.53 -21.45 5.35
CA TYR A 109 -3.35 -21.41 4.15
C TYR A 109 -4.26 -20.17 4.13
N ASP A 110 -3.91 -19.13 4.89
CA ASP A 110 -4.61 -17.86 4.98
C ASP A 110 -6.05 -17.93 5.52
N ARG A 111 -6.43 -19.05 6.14
CA ARG A 111 -7.75 -19.16 6.80
C ARG A 111 -7.69 -18.44 8.12
N ILE A 112 -8.51 -17.40 8.26
CA ILE A 112 -8.60 -16.63 9.50
C ILE A 112 -9.68 -17.19 10.42
N LYS A 113 -9.27 -17.64 11.60
CA LYS A 113 -10.14 -18.11 12.68
C LYS A 113 -10.30 -17.05 13.77
N VAL A 114 -11.52 -16.91 14.30
CA VAL A 114 -11.77 -16.09 15.49
C VAL A 114 -11.49 -16.93 16.74
N VAL A 115 -10.41 -16.60 17.44
CA VAL A 115 -9.92 -17.34 18.61
C VAL A 115 -10.50 -16.75 19.90
N LYS A 116 -10.60 -15.41 19.95
CA LYS A 116 -11.26 -14.65 21.01
C LYS A 116 -12.16 -13.59 20.37
N ARG A 117 -13.43 -13.52 20.77
CA ARG A 117 -14.34 -12.46 20.31
C ARG A 117 -14.03 -11.16 21.06
N PRO A 118 -14.02 -10.00 20.38
CA PRO A 118 -13.87 -8.70 21.03
C PRO A 118 -15.11 -8.32 21.82
N VAL A 119 -14.95 -7.38 22.74
CA VAL A 119 -16.07 -6.74 23.43
C VAL A 119 -16.55 -5.56 22.58
N LYS A 120 -17.86 -5.47 22.32
CA LYS A 120 -18.42 -4.34 21.58
C LYS A 120 -18.30 -3.06 22.39
N ASN A 121 -17.58 -2.08 21.86
CA ASN A 121 -17.59 -0.73 22.38
C ASN A 121 -18.87 0.00 21.94
N LYS A 122 -19.73 0.34 22.91
CA LYS A 122 -20.99 1.05 22.67
C LYS A 122 -20.81 2.54 22.40
N LYS A 123 -19.68 3.13 22.81
CA LYS A 123 -19.38 4.56 22.67
C LYS A 123 -17.94 4.76 22.16
N PRO A 124 -17.67 4.46 20.88
CA PRO A 124 -16.34 4.68 20.31
C PRO A 124 -15.89 6.14 20.42
N ALA A 125 -14.62 6.35 20.78
CA ALA A 125 -14.00 7.66 20.88
C ALA A 125 -13.92 8.39 19.53
N LEU A 126 -13.86 7.65 18.42
CA LEU A 126 -13.95 8.21 17.07
C LEU A 126 -15.37 8.08 16.54
N LYS A 127 -15.89 9.18 16.01
CA LYS A 127 -17.16 9.20 15.28
C LYS A 127 -17.07 8.34 14.02
N LEU A 128 -18.15 7.65 13.67
CA LEU A 128 -18.20 6.78 12.49
C LEU A 128 -17.89 7.54 11.20
N GLU A 129 -18.37 8.78 11.08
CA GLU A 129 -18.11 9.66 9.93
C GLU A 129 -16.62 9.95 9.76
N THR A 130 -15.89 10.07 10.88
CA THR A 130 -14.43 10.25 10.85
C THR A 130 -13.76 9.00 10.29
N LEU A 131 -14.18 7.82 10.75
CA LEU A 131 -13.64 6.55 10.25
C LEU A 131 -13.98 6.35 8.76
N ILE A 132 -15.20 6.65 8.33
CA ILE A 132 -15.59 6.61 6.91
C ILE A 132 -14.67 7.50 6.07
N LYS A 133 -14.50 8.76 6.47
CA LYS A 133 -13.66 9.73 5.73
C LYS A 133 -12.20 9.26 5.62
N ARG A 134 -11.63 8.74 6.72
CA ARG A 134 -10.23 8.29 6.73
C ARG A 134 -10.03 7.00 5.95
N THR A 135 -10.95 6.05 6.09
CA THR A 135 -10.93 4.76 5.37
C THR A 135 -11.10 4.98 3.87
N GLY A 136 -12.07 5.80 3.47
CA GLY A 136 -12.29 6.15 2.07
C GLY A 136 -11.06 6.80 1.44
N ARG A 137 -10.44 7.76 2.14
CA ARG A 137 -9.18 8.38 1.67
C ARG A 137 -8.06 7.36 1.48
N ALA A 138 -7.87 6.44 2.42
CA ALA A 138 -6.85 5.40 2.32
C ALA A 138 -7.12 4.47 1.12
N ALA A 139 -8.37 4.02 0.95
CA ALA A 139 -8.77 3.18 -0.18
C ALA A 139 -8.58 3.88 -1.54
N THR A 140 -9.02 5.13 -1.67
CA THR A 140 -8.87 5.90 -2.92
C THR A 140 -7.40 6.14 -3.25
N ASN A 141 -6.57 6.50 -2.26
CA ASN A 141 -5.14 6.70 -2.48
C ASN A 141 -4.46 5.40 -2.93
N ALA A 142 -4.80 4.26 -2.31
CA ALA A 142 -4.26 2.95 -2.70
C ALA A 142 -4.65 2.59 -4.14
N TYR A 143 -5.91 2.83 -4.53
CA TYR A 143 -6.36 2.60 -5.90
C TYR A 143 -5.62 3.50 -6.90
N LEU A 144 -5.51 4.80 -6.63
CA LEU A 144 -4.80 5.73 -7.51
C LEU A 144 -3.33 5.34 -7.67
N PHE A 145 -2.66 4.98 -6.57
CA PHE A 145 -1.29 4.49 -6.61
C PHE A 145 -1.15 3.20 -7.44
N GLN A 146 -2.10 2.27 -7.32
CA GLN A 146 -2.11 1.06 -8.14
C GLN A 146 -2.32 1.38 -9.63
N GLN A 147 -3.21 2.32 -9.96
CA GLN A 147 -3.41 2.75 -11.36
C GLN A 147 -2.15 3.42 -11.91
N GLU A 148 -1.52 4.32 -11.15
CA GLU A 148 -0.24 4.93 -11.53
C GLU A 148 0.85 3.87 -11.72
N SER A 149 0.92 2.88 -10.84
CA SER A 149 1.87 1.78 -10.92
C SER A 149 1.59 0.87 -12.12
N ARG A 150 0.33 0.51 -12.41
CA ARG A 150 -0.05 -0.29 -13.59
C ARG A 150 0.29 0.42 -14.89
N LEU A 151 -0.02 1.72 -14.98
CA LEU A 151 0.33 2.56 -16.13
C LEU A 151 1.85 2.72 -16.32
N SER A 152 2.63 2.28 -15.34
CA SER A 152 4.07 2.49 -15.30
C SER A 152 4.88 1.24 -14.98
N LYS A 153 4.27 0.04 -15.03
CA LYS A 153 4.96 -1.23 -14.81
C LYS A 153 5.84 -1.53 -16.02
N ASP A 154 7.10 -1.84 -15.75
CA ASP A 154 8.01 -2.50 -16.68
C ASP A 154 7.51 -3.93 -16.91
N GLU A 155 7.07 -4.27 -18.12
CA GLU A 155 6.65 -5.65 -18.46
C GLU A 155 7.86 -6.61 -18.62
N THR A 156 9.09 -6.10 -18.55
CA THR A 156 10.32 -6.92 -18.73
C THR A 156 10.81 -7.59 -17.45
N ASP A 157 10.03 -7.58 -16.36
CA ASP A 157 10.41 -8.14 -15.03
C ASP A 157 11.78 -7.70 -14.50
N GLY A 158 12.28 -6.55 -14.97
CA GLY A 158 13.58 -6.01 -14.57
C GLY A 158 14.78 -6.77 -15.14
N VAL A 159 14.61 -7.55 -16.20
CA VAL A 159 15.69 -8.23 -16.94
C VAL A 159 16.84 -7.27 -17.25
N PHE A 160 16.52 -6.02 -17.61
CA PHE A 160 17.49 -5.00 -18.02
C PHE A 160 17.85 -4.00 -16.92
N LYS A 161 17.50 -4.29 -15.65
CA LYS A 161 17.68 -3.35 -14.53
C LYS A 161 19.11 -3.26 -13.99
N LYS A 162 19.97 -4.25 -14.25
CA LYS A 162 21.38 -4.26 -13.78
C LYS A 162 22.25 -3.36 -14.65
N LYS A 163 22.98 -2.44 -14.01
CA LYS A 163 23.89 -1.46 -14.66
C LYS A 163 23.22 -0.73 -15.83
N PRO A 164 22.16 0.05 -15.55
CA PRO A 164 21.45 0.77 -16.59
C PRO A 164 22.36 1.81 -17.24
N ILE A 165 22.20 1.99 -18.54
CA ILE A 165 22.81 3.08 -19.32
C ILE A 165 21.76 4.14 -19.66
N ALA A 166 20.48 3.75 -19.67
CA ALA A 166 19.37 4.66 -19.87
C ALA A 166 18.14 4.22 -19.06
N HIS A 167 17.27 5.18 -18.77
CA HIS A 167 15.97 4.96 -18.15
C HIS A 167 14.85 5.44 -19.07
N LEU A 168 13.77 4.66 -19.13
CA LEU A 168 12.48 5.15 -19.58
C LEU A 168 11.82 5.87 -18.41
N VAL A 169 11.76 7.19 -18.49
CA VAL A 169 11.18 8.06 -17.46
C VAL A 169 9.89 8.68 -17.99
N ARG A 170 8.83 8.69 -17.19
CA ARG A 170 7.62 9.47 -17.46
C ARG A 170 7.63 10.73 -16.62
N ALA A 171 7.76 11.88 -17.28
CA ALA A 171 7.76 13.19 -16.64
C ALA A 171 6.58 14.04 -17.15
N THR A 172 6.06 14.90 -16.28
CA THR A 172 5.00 15.87 -16.64
C THR A 172 5.63 17.20 -16.97
N CYS A 173 5.37 17.73 -18.15
CA CYS A 173 5.85 19.05 -18.54
C CYS A 173 5.21 20.14 -17.67
N PRO A 174 5.98 21.10 -17.12
CA PRO A 174 5.42 22.16 -16.30
C PRO A 174 4.56 23.14 -17.10
N GLU A 175 4.79 23.28 -18.41
CA GLU A 175 4.07 24.20 -19.27
C GLU A 175 2.78 23.58 -19.80
N CYS A 176 2.88 22.62 -20.72
CA CYS A 176 1.70 22.02 -21.36
C CYS A 176 0.96 21.00 -20.50
N LYS A 177 1.47 20.67 -19.30
CA LYS A 177 0.92 19.67 -18.35
C LYS A 177 0.73 18.26 -18.91
N LYS A 178 1.24 17.96 -20.10
CA LYS A 178 1.22 16.61 -20.67
C LYS A 178 2.32 15.77 -20.04
N ARG A 179 1.97 14.54 -19.65
CA ARG A 179 2.92 13.52 -19.17
C ARG A 179 3.34 12.62 -20.34
N ARG A 180 4.63 12.57 -20.63
CA ARG A 180 5.17 11.81 -21.77
C ARG A 180 6.33 10.89 -21.32
N PRO A 181 6.59 9.81 -22.06
CA PRO A 181 7.80 9.00 -21.85
C PRO A 181 9.03 9.68 -22.47
N TYR A 182 10.17 9.48 -21.84
CA TYR A 182 11.49 9.96 -22.26
C TYR A 182 12.50 8.84 -22.03
N VAL A 183 13.36 8.56 -23.02
CA VAL A 183 14.54 7.70 -22.82
C VAL A 183 15.71 8.62 -22.54
N LEU A 184 16.28 8.52 -21.34
CA LEU A 184 17.29 9.46 -20.84
C LEU A 184 18.48 8.70 -20.23
N PRO A 185 19.71 9.24 -20.32
CA PRO A 185 20.84 8.74 -19.55
C PRO A 185 20.54 8.70 -18.05
N VAL A 186 21.21 7.82 -17.31
CA VAL A 186 20.99 7.64 -15.86
C VAL A 186 21.22 8.95 -15.08
N GLU A 187 22.20 9.74 -15.50
CA GLU A 187 22.59 11.00 -14.85
C GLU A 187 21.82 12.22 -15.35
N ALA A 188 20.83 12.03 -16.24
CA ALA A 188 20.08 13.14 -16.81
C ALA A 188 19.34 13.94 -15.72
N LYS A 189 19.55 15.26 -15.70
CA LYS A 189 18.89 16.18 -14.76
C LYS A 189 17.68 16.88 -15.37
N ALA A 190 17.57 16.90 -16.70
CA ALA A 190 16.52 17.57 -17.43
C ALA A 190 16.14 16.79 -18.70
N ALA A 191 14.95 17.08 -19.22
CA ALA A 191 14.47 16.56 -20.51
C ALA A 191 13.74 17.66 -21.29
N VAL A 192 13.84 17.65 -22.61
CA VAL A 192 13.08 18.57 -23.47
C VAL A 192 11.68 17.99 -23.70
N CYS A 193 10.63 18.81 -23.53
CA CYS A 193 9.27 18.37 -23.79
C CYS A 193 9.08 17.95 -25.26
N THR A 194 8.70 16.70 -25.50
CA THR A 194 8.45 16.13 -26.84
C THR A 194 7.08 16.49 -27.42
N THR A 195 6.26 17.27 -26.72
CA THR A 195 4.99 17.76 -27.27
C THR A 195 5.28 18.75 -28.39
N PRO A 196 4.66 18.58 -29.59
CA PRO A 196 4.82 19.54 -30.68
C PRO A 196 4.54 20.97 -30.20
N ARG A 197 5.42 21.91 -30.56
CA ARG A 197 5.36 23.35 -30.21
C ARG A 197 5.65 23.74 -28.74
N CYS A 198 5.77 22.79 -27.81
CA CYS A 198 6.05 23.14 -26.41
C CYS A 198 7.56 23.30 -26.17
N GLN A 199 8.35 22.26 -26.47
CA GLN A 199 9.82 22.23 -26.35
C GLN A 199 10.42 22.74 -25.02
N THR A 200 9.58 22.93 -23.99
CA THR A 200 10.01 23.43 -22.68
C THR A 200 10.98 22.46 -22.02
N MET A 201 12.03 23.00 -21.41
CA MET A 201 12.94 22.24 -20.56
C MET A 201 12.24 21.81 -19.27
N ILE A 202 12.26 20.51 -19.00
CA ILE A 202 11.67 19.87 -17.84
C ILE A 202 12.79 19.53 -16.87
N GLU A 203 12.88 20.22 -15.74
CA GLU A 203 13.75 19.83 -14.65
C GLU A 203 13.22 18.56 -13.97
N LEU A 204 13.92 17.43 -14.11
CA LEU A 204 13.41 16.14 -13.68
C LEU A 204 13.23 16.08 -12.17
N ALA A 205 14.16 16.64 -11.39
CA ALA A 205 14.06 16.67 -9.92
C ALA A 205 12.77 17.33 -9.41
N LYS A 206 12.25 18.35 -10.13
CA LYS A 206 11.01 19.06 -9.79
C LYS A 206 9.76 18.42 -10.42
N ALA A 207 9.92 17.72 -11.54
CA ALA A 207 8.82 17.17 -12.35
C ALA A 207 8.23 15.84 -11.82
N ARG A 208 8.66 15.38 -10.63
CA ARG A 208 8.27 14.10 -10.02
C ARG A 208 8.38 12.95 -11.02
N PRO A 209 9.61 12.68 -11.50
CA PRO A 209 9.82 11.75 -12.58
C PRO A 209 9.49 10.34 -12.09
N PHE A 210 8.87 9.54 -12.96
CA PHE A 210 8.60 8.15 -12.66
C PHE A 210 9.43 7.25 -13.55
N HIS A 211 10.31 6.46 -12.94
CA HIS A 211 11.13 5.47 -13.63
C HIS A 211 10.26 4.27 -14.00
N THR A 212 10.01 4.13 -15.31
CA THR A 212 9.17 3.05 -15.87
C THR A 212 10.02 1.81 -16.10
N ALA A 213 11.12 1.95 -16.84
CA ALA A 213 12.00 0.84 -17.19
C ALA A 213 13.46 1.30 -17.18
N SER A 214 14.36 0.33 -17.15
CA SER A 214 15.81 0.55 -17.23
C SER A 214 16.38 -0.28 -18.36
N TYR A 215 17.27 0.29 -19.15
CA TYR A 215 17.93 -0.37 -20.27
C TYR A 215 19.42 -0.44 -19.99
N ASN A 216 20.00 -1.61 -20.20
CA ASN A 216 21.43 -1.85 -20.06
C ASN A 216 22.05 -2.15 -21.43
N GLN A 217 23.36 -2.42 -21.45
CA GLN A 217 24.06 -2.73 -22.70
C GLN A 217 23.50 -3.98 -23.40
N GLN A 218 23.06 -4.99 -22.64
CA GLN A 218 22.49 -6.20 -23.20
C GLN A 218 21.24 -5.90 -24.03
N PHE A 219 20.33 -5.07 -23.51
CA PHE A 219 19.13 -4.66 -24.25
C PHE A 219 19.45 -4.01 -25.59
N LEU A 220 20.48 -3.14 -25.65
CA LEU A 220 20.88 -2.51 -26.90
C LEU A 220 21.42 -3.53 -27.92
N ASN A 221 22.23 -4.48 -27.45
CA ASN A 221 22.79 -5.53 -28.31
C ASN A 221 21.66 -6.41 -28.87
N ASP A 222 20.71 -6.83 -28.01
CA ASP A 222 19.55 -7.63 -28.41
C ASP A 222 18.68 -6.87 -29.45
N LEU A 223 18.49 -5.56 -29.24
CA LEU A 223 17.74 -4.69 -30.15
C LEU A 223 18.44 -4.54 -31.52
N GLN A 224 19.77 -4.40 -31.54
CA GLN A 224 20.56 -4.33 -32.77
C GLN A 224 20.49 -5.65 -33.55
N GLN A 225 20.68 -6.79 -32.89
CA GLN A 225 20.54 -8.10 -33.52
C GLN A 225 19.13 -8.32 -34.10
N ALA A 226 18.10 -7.86 -33.39
CA ALA A 226 16.72 -7.94 -33.90
C ALA A 226 16.49 -7.05 -35.13
N LEU A 227 17.15 -5.89 -35.21
CA LEU A 227 17.10 -5.01 -36.39
C LEU A 227 17.80 -5.63 -37.59
N GLU A 228 18.99 -6.20 -37.41
CA GLU A 228 19.74 -6.88 -38.48
C GLU A 228 18.93 -8.04 -39.06
N LYS A 229 18.35 -8.88 -38.19
CA LYS A 229 17.51 -10.01 -38.61
C LYS A 229 16.20 -9.59 -39.27
N LYS A 230 15.73 -8.35 -39.08
CA LYS A 230 14.46 -7.88 -39.66
C LYS A 230 14.53 -7.86 -41.19
N GLU A 231 15.71 -7.65 -41.76
CA GLU A 231 15.93 -7.67 -43.21
C GLU A 231 15.74 -9.08 -43.81
N ASP A 232 15.89 -10.13 -43.01
CA ASP A 232 15.65 -11.53 -43.44
C ASP A 232 14.15 -11.92 -43.44
N TYR A 233 13.28 -11.12 -42.83
CA TYR A 233 11.84 -11.39 -42.68
C TYR A 233 10.93 -10.46 -43.51
N LEU A 234 11.50 -9.55 -44.30
CA LEU A 234 10.79 -8.63 -45.20
C LEU A 234 11.05 -9.02 -46.66
#